data_AF-A0A511QDF4-F1
#
_entry.id   AF-A0A511QDF4-F1
#
_cell.length_a   1.000
_cell.length_b   1.000
_cell.length_c   1.000
_cell.angle_alpha   90.00
_cell.angle_beta   90.00
_cell.angle_gamma   90.00
#
_symmetry.space_group_name_H-M   'P 1'
#
loop_
_entity.id
_entity.type
_entity.pdbx_description
1 polymer ?
#
loop_
_entity_poly.entity_id
_entity_poly.type
_entity_poly.pdbx_seq_one_letter_code
_entity_poly.pdbx_strand_id
1 'polypeptide(L)' 'MEQGHIEALKDIAPEARGKTMLFGHRIESIDIPVPSEKSKEAFVHTFSLLKKAADSWVKIIGNKNNSKQ' A
#
# COMPACT_ATOMS: atom_id res chain seq x y z
N MET A 1 -7.03 -1.22 1.54
CA MET A 1 -5.79 -1.84 1.02
C MET A 1 -5.31 -2.81 2.08
N GLU A 2 -5.92 -3.99 2.09
CA GLU A 2 -5.94 -4.86 3.26
C GLU A 2 -5.53 -6.27 2.88
N GLN A 3 -5.17 -7.08 3.87
CA GLN A 3 -4.70 -8.45 3.65
C GLN A 3 -5.69 -9.29 2.84
N GLY A 4 -7.00 -9.09 3.04
CA GLY A 4 -8.05 -9.78 2.28
C GLY A 4 -7.96 -9.55 0.77
N HIS A 5 -7.49 -8.39 0.31
CA HIS A 5 -7.28 -8.13 -1.12
C HIS A 5 -6.11 -8.95 -1.70
N ILE A 6 -5.08 -9.22 -0.88
CA ILE A 6 -3.97 -10.10 -1.29
C ILE A 6 -4.44 -11.56 -1.35
N GLU A 7 -5.31 -11.96 -0.43
CA GLU A 7 -5.86 -13.32 -0.42
C GLU A 7 -6.75 -13.59 -1.62
N ALA A 8 -7.61 -12.63 -2.00
CA ALA A 8 -8.47 -12.73 -3.18
C ALA A 8 -7.68 -12.92 -4.50
N LEU A 9 -6.43 -12.45 -4.57
CA LEU A 9 -5.59 -12.68 -5.75
C LEU A 9 -5.22 -14.15 -5.96
N LYS A 10 -5.28 -15.00 -4.93
CA LYS A 10 -5.08 -16.44 -5.09
C LYS A 10 -6.09 -17.05 -6.07
N ASP A 11 -7.31 -16.51 -6.10
CA ASP A 11 -8.39 -17.03 -6.95
C ASP A 11 -8.40 -16.35 -8.32
N ILE A 12 -7.97 -15.08 -8.40
CA ILE A 12 -8.00 -14.29 -9.63
C ILE A 12 -6.74 -14.51 -10.50
N ALA A 13 -5.56 -14.46 -9.88
CA ALA A 13 -4.26 -14.52 -10.55
C ALA A 13 -3.18 -15.05 -9.60
N PRO A 14 -3.12 -16.38 -9.37
CA PRO A 14 -2.17 -17.01 -8.45
C PRO A 14 -0.71 -16.62 -8.71
N GLU A 15 -0.34 -16.43 -9.97
CA GLU A 15 1.00 -16.05 -10.43
C GLU A 15 1.42 -14.63 -9.98
N ALA A 16 0.46 -13.75 -9.71
CA ALA A 16 0.72 -12.41 -9.23
C ALA A 16 1.06 -12.38 -7.73
N ARG A 17 0.71 -13.42 -6.96
CA ARG A 17 0.85 -13.46 -5.49
C ARG A 17 2.25 -13.09 -5.00
N GLY A 18 3.30 -13.61 -5.64
CA GLY A 18 4.69 -13.35 -5.25
C GLY A 18 5.19 -11.93 -5.53
N LYS A 19 4.42 -11.15 -6.30
CA LYS A 19 4.74 -9.77 -6.69
C LYS A 19 3.79 -8.76 -6.06
N THR A 20 2.75 -9.21 -5.36
CA THR A 20 1.80 -8.35 -4.68
C THR A 20 2.23 -8.10 -3.24
N MET A 21 2.13 -6.85 -2.80
CA MET A 21 2.40 -6.43 -1.43
C MET A 21 1.33 -5.42 -0.99
N LEU A 22 1.10 -5.32 0.32
CA LEU A 22 0.23 -4.25 0.86
C LEU A 22 0.84 -2.90 0.53
N PHE A 23 -0.01 -1.90 0.30
CA PHE A 23 0.49 -0.54 0.14
C PHE A 23 1.18 -0.05 1.41
N GLY A 24 0.62 -0.40 2.59
CA GLY A 24 1.23 -0.16 3.89
C GLY A 24 2.42 -1.07 4.25
N HIS A 25 2.88 -1.97 3.36
CA HIS A 25 3.95 -2.92 3.64
C HIS A 25 5.21 -2.27 4.25
N ARG A 26 5.56 -1.08 3.75
CA ARG A 26 6.77 -0.34 4.15
C ARG A 26 6.61 0.57 5.37
N ILE A 27 5.42 0.63 5.95
CA ILE A 27 5.13 1.38 7.17
C ILE A 27 4.56 0.41 8.23
N GLU A 28 5.31 -0.66 8.50
CA GLU A 28 4.97 -1.73 9.46
C GLU A 28 3.95 -2.77 8.94
N SER A 29 3.78 -2.88 7.62
CA SER A 29 2.84 -3.85 7.02
C SER A 29 1.42 -3.73 7.56
N ILE A 30 0.97 -2.50 7.75
CA ILE A 30 -0.37 -2.20 8.20
C ILE A 30 -1.37 -2.21 7.04
N ASP A 31 -2.60 -2.55 7.38
CA ASP A 31 -3.76 -2.33 6.54
C ASP A 31 -4.10 -0.84 6.49
N ILE A 32 -4.52 -0.37 5.32
CA ILE A 32 -5.05 0.99 5.15
C ILE A 32 -6.55 0.87 4.92
N PRO A 33 -7.38 1.36 5.87
CA PRO A 33 -8.82 1.23 5.79
C PRO A 33 -9.38 2.05 4.63
N VAL A 34 -10.58 1.71 4.19
CA VAL A 34 -11.32 2.57 3.25
C VAL A 34 -11.62 3.92 3.92
N PRO A 35 -11.41 5.06 3.24
CA PRO A 35 -11.74 6.35 3.83
C PRO A 35 -13.25 6.47 4.02
N SER A 36 -13.66 6.95 5.20
CA SER A 36 -15.08 7.20 5.47
C SER A 36 -15.51 8.53 4.84
N GLU A 37 -16.55 8.50 4.02
CA GLU A 37 -17.18 9.72 3.49
C GLU A 37 -17.98 10.48 4.56
N LYS A 38 -18.34 9.81 5.66
CA LYS A 38 -19.17 10.37 6.74
C LYS A 38 -18.37 11.03 7.85
N SER A 39 -17.07 10.74 7.95
CA SER A 39 -16.17 11.35 8.95
C SER A 39 -14.93 11.89 8.29
N LYS A 40 -14.77 13.21 8.36
CA LYS A 40 -13.61 13.93 7.85
C LYS A 40 -12.33 13.49 8.55
N GLU A 41 -12.40 13.21 9.85
CA GLU A 41 -11.27 12.75 10.65
C GLU A 41 -10.78 11.37 10.18
N ALA A 42 -11.70 10.44 9.95
CA ALA A 42 -11.38 9.12 9.41
C ALA A 42 -10.82 9.19 7.97
N PHE A 43 -11.35 10.10 7.14
CA PHE A 43 -10.80 10.39 5.83
C PHE A 43 -9.36 10.91 5.92
N VAL A 44 -9.12 11.93 6.74
CA VAL A 44 -7.78 12.53 6.94
C VAL A 44 -6.79 11.52 7.49
N HIS A 45 -7.24 10.66 8.41
CA HIS A 45 -6.42 9.58 8.95
C HIS A 45 -6.00 8.61 7.84
N THR A 46 -6.95 8.14 7.04
CA THR A 46 -6.68 7.25 5.90
C THR A 46 -5.71 7.89 4.91
N PHE A 47 -5.95 9.16 4.57
CA PHE A 47 -5.09 9.91 3.65
C PHE A 47 -3.66 10.08 4.20
N SER A 48 -3.51 10.32 5.50
CA SER A 48 -2.21 10.37 6.18
C SER A 48 -1.45 9.05 6.06
N LEU A 49 -2.12 7.91 6.23
CA LEU A 49 -1.52 6.58 6.05
C LEU A 49 -1.08 6.37 4.59
N LEU A 50 -1.93 6.73 3.63
CA LEU A 50 -1.60 6.66 2.20
C LEU A 50 -0.37 7.49 1.88
N LYS A 51 -0.29 8.73 2.37
CA LYS A 51 0.87 9.60 2.16
C LYS A 51 2.16 8.99 2.72
N LYS A 52 2.12 8.53 3.97
CA LYS A 52 3.29 7.89 4.61
C LYS A 52 3.77 6.65 3.85
N ALA A 53 2.84 5.80 3.42
CA ALA A 53 3.15 4.63 2.62
C ALA A 53 3.78 5.02 1.27
N ALA A 54 3.18 5.96 0.55
CA ALA A 54 3.69 6.45 -0.74
C ALA A 54 5.10 7.02 -0.62
N ASP A 55 5.34 7.89 0.37
CA ASP A 55 6.67 8.47 0.63
C ASP A 55 7.71 7.37 0.91
N SER A 56 7.33 6.30 1.61
CA SER A 56 8.20 5.15 1.87
C SER A 56 8.51 4.36 0.59
N TRP A 57 7.52 4.16 -0.28
CA TRP A 57 7.70 3.51 -1.58
C TRP A 57 8.61 4.31 -2.52
N VAL A 58 8.48 5.64 -2.56
CA VAL A 58 9.36 6.52 -3.36
C VAL A 58 10.83 6.31 -3.00
N LYS A 59 11.16 6.14 -1.72
CA LYS A 59 12.56 5.88 -1.30
C LYS A 59 13.12 4.58 -1.89
N ILE A 60 12.28 3.58 -2.12
CA ILE A 60 12.71 2.28 -2.64
C ILE A 60 12.69 2.26 -4.17
N ILE A 61 11.64 2.78 -4.79
CA ILE A 61 11.46 2.78 -6.24
C ILE A 61 12.33 3.87 -6.86
N GLY A 62 12.35 5.07 -6.29
CA GLY A 62 13.15 6.20 -6.74
C GLY A 62 14.66 5.93 -6.64
N ASN A 63 15.14 5.27 -5.58
CA ASN A 63 16.55 4.91 -5.47
C ASN A 63 17.01 3.89 -6.54
N LYS A 64 16.13 3.00 -7.01
CA LYS A 64 16.48 2.04 -8.07
C LYS A 64 16.74 2.68 -9.43
N ASN A 65 16.25 3.90 -9.66
CA ASN A 65 16.47 4.62 -10.91
C ASN A 65 17.83 5.35 -10.93
N ASN A 66 18.39 5.67 -9.76
CA ASN A 66 19.68 6.37 -9.64
C ASN A 66 20.90 5.42 -9.61
N SER A 67 20.69 4.10 -9.47
CA SER A 67 21.77 3.10 -9.51
C SER A 67 22.02 2.50 -10.91
N LYS A 68 21.42 3.09 -11.95
CA LYS A 68 21.60 2.70 -13.36
C LYS A 68 22.17 3.84 -14.22
N GLN A 69 22.71 4.89 -13.59
CA GLN A 69 23.41 5.99 -14.26
C GLN A 69 24.89 5.96 -13.91
#